data_AF-A0A7W0JME4-F1
#
_entry.id   AF-A0A7W0JME4-F1
#
_cell.length_a   1.000
_cell.length_b   1.000
_cell.length_c   1.000
_cell.angle_alpha   90.00
_cell.angle_beta   90.00
_cell.angle_gamma   90.00
#
_symmetry.space_group_name_H-M   'P 1'
#
loop_
_entity.id
_entity.type
_entity.pdbx_description
1 polymer ?
#
loop_
_entity_poly.entity_id
_entity_poly.type
_entity_poly.pdbx_seq_one_letter_code
_entity_poly.pdbx_strand_id
1 'polypeptide(L)' 'MKRLWCCPEPLCPVATWSEASDELRPRASLSERARRAACRLVGAAGLDVAAVATMFGVGWATVMRAV' A
#
# COMPACT_ATOMS: atom_id res chain seq x y z
N MET A 1 4.86 -2.52 1.50
CA MET A 1 4.55 -3.67 0.62
C MET A 1 4.26 -4.89 1.47
N LYS A 2 3.32 -5.74 1.06
CA LYS A 2 3.06 -7.04 1.71
C LYS A 2 4.13 -8.04 1.29
N ARG A 3 4.58 -8.90 2.19
CA ARG A 3 5.51 -9.98 1.83
C ARG A 3 4.80 -10.99 0.92
N LEU A 4 5.51 -11.46 -0.11
CA LEU A 4 5.10 -12.63 -0.87
C LEU A 4 5.77 -13.86 -0.27
N TRP A 5 4.98 -14.87 0.05
CA TRP A 5 5.45 -16.15 0.57
C TRP A 5 5.40 -17.19 -0.55
N CYS A 6 6.32 -18.14 -0.48
CA CYS A 6 6.38 -19.29 -1.38
C CYS A 6 6.34 -20.57 -0.54
N CYS A 7 5.56 -21.56 -0.98
CA CYS A 7 5.59 -22.88 -0.40
C CYS A 7 6.86 -23.60 -0.86
N PRO A 8 7.65 -24.21 0.05
CA PRO A 8 8.84 -24.95 -0.35
C PRO A 8 8.53 -26.27 -1.08
N GLU A 9 7.30 -26.77 -1.01
CA GLU A 9 6.87 -28.02 -1.67
C GLU A 9 6.60 -27.81 -3.17
N PRO A 10 7.34 -28.45 -4.09
CA PRO A 10 7.21 -28.22 -5.53
C PRO A 10 5.83 -28.54 -6.11
N LEU A 11 5.08 -29.48 -5.51
CA LEU A 11 3.75 -29.87 -5.99
C LEU A 11 2.59 -29.16 -5.27
N CYS A 12 2.88 -28.13 -4.46
CA CYS A 12 1.83 -27.38 -3.77
C CYS A 12 0.93 -26.63 -4.77
N PRO A 13 -0.39 -26.85 -4.77
CA PRO A 13 -1.31 -26.19 -5.71
C PRO A 13 -1.45 -24.67 -5.46
N VAL A 14 -1.08 -24.19 -4.27
CA VAL A 14 -1.13 -22.76 -3.92
C VAL A 14 0.12 -22.03 -4.43
N ALA A 15 1.29 -22.67 -4.38
CA ALA A 15 2.62 -22.17 -4.72
C ALA A 15 3.05 -20.87 -4.00
N THR A 16 2.33 -19.76 -4.17
CA THR A 16 2.64 -18.48 -3.53
C THR A 16 1.39 -17.82 -2.95
N TRP A 17 1.56 -17.06 -1.87
CA TRP A 17 0.49 -16.24 -1.32
C TRP A 17 1.05 -14.93 -0.78
N SER A 18 0.24 -13.87 -0.86
CA SER A 18 0.57 -12.61 -0.22
C SER A 18 0.23 -12.66 1.25
N GLU A 19 1.07 -12.04 2.07
CA GLU A 19 0.80 -11.80 3.48
C GLU A 19 -0.55 -11.09 3.69
N ALA A 20 -1.37 -11.63 4.58
CA ALA A 20 -2.61 -11.01 5.01
C ALA A 20 -2.33 -10.06 6.18
N SER A 21 -3.00 -8.91 6.19
CA SER A 21 -2.94 -7.93 7.27
C SER A 21 -4.26 -7.17 7.28
N ASP A 22 -4.90 -7.11 8.45
CA ASP A 22 -6.20 -6.45 8.61
C ASP A 22 -6.13 -4.93 8.35
N GLU A 23 -4.95 -4.33 8.53
CA GLU A 23 -4.72 -2.92 8.23
C GLU A 23 -4.67 -2.61 6.72
N LEU A 24 -4.52 -3.64 5.90
CA LEU A 24 -4.28 -3.52 4.46
C LEU A 24 -5.30 -4.35 3.67
N ARG A 25 -6.19 -3.65 2.95
CA ARG A 25 -7.12 -4.28 2.00
C ARG A 25 -6.39 -5.15 0.96
N PRO A 26 -7.07 -6.14 0.34
CA PRO A 26 -6.51 -6.92 -0.75
C PRO A 26 -5.92 -6.01 -1.84
N ARG A 27 -4.68 -6.28 -2.25
CA ARG A 27 -3.94 -5.53 -3.30
C ARG A 27 -3.73 -4.03 -3.02
N ALA A 28 -3.99 -3.56 -1.80
CA ALA A 28 -3.73 -2.18 -1.43
C ALA A 28 -2.23 -1.94 -1.16
N SER A 29 -1.72 -0.81 -1.66
CA SER A 29 -0.33 -0.38 -1.45
C SER A 29 -0.15 0.49 -0.20
N LEU A 30 -1.25 1.00 0.37
CA LEU A 30 -1.29 1.80 1.59
C LEU A 30 -2.25 1.19 2.59
N SER A 31 -1.91 1.26 3.89
CA SER A 31 -2.85 0.95 4.95
C SER A 31 -3.96 1.99 5.01
N GLU A 32 -5.10 1.65 5.61
CA GLU A 32 -6.21 2.60 5.73
C GLU A 32 -5.80 3.85 6.55
N ARG A 33 -4.96 3.66 7.57
CA ARG A 33 -4.37 4.77 8.34
C ARG A 33 -3.51 5.68 7.48
N ALA A 34 -2.62 5.11 6.64
CA ALA A 34 -1.78 5.87 5.72
C ALA A 34 -2.61 6.58 4.65
N ARG A 35 -3.65 5.92 4.12
CA ARG A 35 -4.59 6.51 3.16
C ARG A 35 -5.25 7.76 3.73
N ARG A 36 -5.83 7.68 4.93
CA ARG A 36 -6.46 8.83 5.61
C ARG A 36 -5.47 9.96 5.88
N ALA A 37 -4.23 9.63 6.24
CA ALA A 37 -3.17 10.63 6.42
C ALA A 37 -2.82 11.33 5.10
N ALA A 38 -2.66 10.58 4.00
CA ALA A 38 -2.40 11.14 2.68
C ALA A 38 -3.54 12.08 2.23
N CYS A 39 -4.81 11.69 2.41
CA CYS A 39 -5.95 12.56 2.10
C CYS A 39 -5.90 13.88 2.88
N ARG A 40 -5.56 13.84 4.18
CA ARG A 40 -5.45 15.06 5.00
C ARG A 40 -4.29 15.94 4.56
N LEU A 41 -3.14 15.36 4.23
CA LEU A 41 -1.96 16.11 3.82
C LEU A 41 -2.17 16.82 2.47
N VAL A 42 -2.76 16.12 1.49
CA VAL A 42 -3.04 16.71 0.17
C VAL A 42 -4.21 17.68 0.25
N GLY A 43 -5.33 17.29 0.88
CA GLY A 43 -6.54 18.12 0.90
C GLY A 43 -6.48 19.26 1.90
N ALA A 44 -6.30 18.95 3.19
CA ALA A 44 -6.42 19.95 4.26
C ALA A 44 -5.13 20.74 4.48
N ALA A 45 -3.96 20.10 4.34
CA ALA A 45 -2.67 20.78 4.50
C ALA A 45 -2.11 21.34 3.19
N GLY A 46 -2.75 21.06 2.05
CA GLY A 46 -2.36 21.59 0.74
C GLY A 46 -0.98 21.16 0.24
N LEU A 47 -0.45 20.05 0.75
CA LEU A 47 0.84 19.53 0.30
C LEU A 47 0.73 18.95 -1.10
N ASP A 48 1.80 19.13 -1.89
CA ASP A 48 1.90 18.53 -3.20
C ASP A 48 1.91 16.99 -3.12
N VAL A 49 1.26 16.36 -4.09
CA VAL A 49 1.10 14.90 -4.14
C VAL A 49 2.46 14.19 -4.27
N ALA A 50 3.42 14.75 -5.01
CA ALA A 50 4.75 14.15 -5.13
C ALA A 50 5.54 14.26 -3.82
N ALA A 51 5.38 15.36 -3.09
CA ALA A 51 5.95 15.50 -1.74
C ALA A 51 5.37 14.43 -0.79
N VAL A 52 4.05 14.25 -0.78
CA VAL A 52 3.39 13.22 0.04
C VAL A 52 3.81 11.81 -0.39
N ALA A 53 3.94 11.54 -1.69
CA ALA A 53 4.41 10.24 -2.20
C ALA A 53 5.82 9.92 -1.70
N THR A 54 6.71 10.92 -1.71
CA THR A 54 8.07 10.81 -1.17
C THR A 54 8.05 10.52 0.33
N MET A 55 7.21 11.21 1.12
CA MET A 55 7.07 10.98 2.57
C MET A 55 6.63 9.55 2.91
N PHE A 56 5.75 8.95 2.09
CA PHE A 56 5.29 7.57 2.28
C PHE A 56 6.16 6.52 1.59
N GLY A 57 7.19 6.92 0.84
CA GLY A 57 8.03 6.01 0.06
C GLY A 57 7.25 5.24 -1.00
N VAL A 58 6.23 5.85 -1.61
CA VAL A 58 5.39 5.24 -2.65
C VAL A 58 5.44 6.05 -3.94
N GLY A 59 5.01 5.45 -5.05
CA GLY A 59 4.88 6.18 -6.31
C GLY A 59 3.76 7.21 -6.25
N TRP A 60 3.89 8.28 -7.05
CA TRP A 60 2.87 9.34 -7.16
C TRP A 60 1.47 8.79 -7.43
N ALA A 61 1.34 7.83 -8.36
CA ALA A 61 0.07 7.18 -8.69
C ALA A 61 -0.57 6.42 -7.51
N THR A 62 0.23 5.95 -6.55
CA THR A 62 -0.26 5.30 -5.33
C THR A 62 -0.97 6.30 -4.43
N VAL A 63 -0.42 7.52 -4.29
CA VAL A 63 -1.07 8.59 -3.53
C VAL A 63 -2.32 9.08 -4.27
N MET A 64 -2.25 9.32 -5.58
CA MET A 64 -3.41 9.77 -6.36
C MET A 64 -4.60 8.81 -6.35
N ARG A 65 -4.38 7.50 -6.21
CA ARG A 65 -5.48 6.52 -6.06
C ARG A 65 -6.07 6.50 -4.65
N ALA A 66 -5.39 7.10 -3.69
CA ALA A 66 -5.76 7.12 -2.28
C ALA A 66 -6.52 8.40 -1.90
N VAL A 67 -6.21 9.52 -2.56
CA VAL A 67 -6.93 10.81 -2.46
C VAL A 67 -8.16 10.79 -3.36
#